data_AF-A0A3N5ECP2-F1
#
_entry.id   AF-A0A3N5ECP2-F1
#
_cell.length_a   1.000
_cell.length_b   1.000
_cell.length_c   1.000
_cell.angle_alpha   90.00
_cell.angle_beta   90.00
_cell.angle_gamma   90.00
#
_symmetry.space_group_name_H-M   'P 1'
#
loop_
_entity.id
_entity.type
_entity.pdbx_description
1 polymer ?
#
loop_
_entity_poly.entity_id
_entity_poly.type
_entity_poly.pdbx_seq_one_letter_code
_entity_poly.pdbx_strand_id
1 'polypeptide(L)'
;MVKLRSLTVLLAALLVSCGDSKPSAPPVAVPPADAALRFDALTRAQSGAGREYSFAPDGAVLHPESGLDAQVDDEGRLRLGAGTMELESWGRPGSETAAPARRRDLRGNRAEIDRGAIRESFIHGPLGLQQTFEIPERPDGSGEITLVLALRGLKSRSGENSSVVLSDADGPYAQVGETYVRDRHGRMLPAELAPDGERVRIRIDDRGAAYPLQVDPLIALFGWRRVATLTPGLTAATELGTSVDLNGVFAAVGA
;
A
#
# COMPACT_ATOMS: atom_id res chain seq x y z
N MET A 1 -55.82 52.86 -21.21
CA MET A 1 -56.02 52.21 -19.90
C MET A 1 -55.77 50.73 -20.07
N VAL A 2 -54.60 50.28 -19.61
CA VAL A 2 -54.05 48.93 -19.77
C VAL A 2 -54.59 48.04 -18.64
N LYS A 3 -55.13 46.86 -18.96
CA LYS A 3 -55.38 45.79 -17.98
C LYS A 3 -54.64 44.53 -18.41
N LEU A 4 -53.45 44.38 -17.83
CA LEU A 4 -52.65 43.15 -17.76
C LEU A 4 -53.42 42.08 -16.96
N ARG A 5 -53.53 40.85 -17.47
CA ARG A 5 -53.89 39.68 -16.66
C ARG A 5 -53.02 38.48 -17.02
N SER A 6 -52.06 38.25 -16.12
CA SER A 6 -51.58 36.96 -15.61
C SER A 6 -50.98 35.95 -16.58
N LEU A 7 -49.65 36.04 -16.74
CA LEU A 7 -48.78 34.95 -17.16
C LEU A 7 -48.36 34.16 -15.90
N THR A 8 -48.83 32.92 -15.77
CA THR A 8 -48.42 32.01 -14.69
C THR A 8 -47.03 31.47 -15.01
N VAL A 9 -46.00 31.95 -14.31
CA VAL A 9 -44.64 31.38 -14.36
C VAL A 9 -44.57 30.29 -13.29
N LEU A 10 -44.42 29.04 -13.73
CA LEU A 10 -44.17 27.90 -12.88
C LEU A 10 -42.68 27.90 -12.49
N LEU A 11 -42.37 28.37 -11.28
CA LEU A 11 -41.01 28.34 -10.72
C LEU A 11 -40.76 26.93 -10.12
N ALA A 12 -40.04 26.08 -10.84
CA ALA A 12 -39.56 24.81 -10.31
C ALA A 12 -38.36 25.07 -9.38
N ALA A 13 -38.58 24.97 -8.07
CA ALA A 13 -37.51 24.98 -7.08
C ALA A 13 -36.78 23.64 -7.11
N LEU A 14 -35.55 23.61 -7.66
CA LEU A 14 -34.61 22.51 -7.42
C LEU A 14 -34.13 22.60 -5.97
N LEU A 15 -34.63 21.72 -5.11
CA LEU A 15 -34.02 21.42 -3.82
C LEU A 15 -32.71 20.67 -4.08
N VAL A 16 -31.60 21.39 -4.00
CA VAL A 16 -30.27 20.79 -3.83
C VAL A 16 -30.27 20.14 -2.45
N SER A 17 -30.38 18.81 -2.41
CA SER A 17 -30.11 18.04 -1.21
C SER A 17 -28.61 18.11 -0.96
N CYS A 18 -28.19 18.96 -0.02
CA CYS A 18 -26.89 18.85 0.60
C CYS A 18 -26.86 17.49 1.32
N GLY A 19 -26.20 16.52 0.71
CA GLY A 19 -25.87 15.27 1.38
C GLY A 19 -24.96 15.59 2.54
N ASP A 20 -25.48 15.52 3.77
CA ASP A 20 -24.70 15.45 4.98
C ASP A 20 -23.75 14.26 4.86
N SER A 21 -22.50 14.52 4.49
CA SER A 21 -21.41 13.56 4.59
C SER A 21 -21.13 13.40 6.07
N LYS A 22 -21.83 12.43 6.68
CA LYS A 22 -21.56 11.97 8.04
C LYS A 22 -20.06 11.68 8.13
N PRO A 23 -19.30 12.31 9.04
CA PRO A 23 -17.89 11.97 9.20
C PRO A 23 -17.79 10.48 9.48
N SER A 24 -16.99 9.80 8.66
CA SER A 24 -16.61 8.39 8.87
C SER A 24 -16.18 8.26 10.32
N ALA A 25 -16.76 7.29 11.05
CA ALA A 25 -16.29 6.97 12.38
C ALA A 25 -14.78 6.71 12.31
N PRO A 26 -13.98 7.16 13.30
CA PRO A 26 -12.56 6.87 13.31
C PRO A 26 -12.37 5.34 13.22
N PRO A 27 -11.37 4.86 12.46
CA PRO A 27 -11.09 3.44 12.39
C PRO A 27 -10.96 2.90 13.82
N VAL A 28 -11.61 1.76 14.08
CA VAL A 28 -11.52 1.09 15.37
C VAL A 28 -10.03 0.85 15.65
N ALA A 29 -9.49 1.52 16.66
CA ALA A 29 -8.09 1.40 17.00
C ALA A 29 -7.81 -0.03 17.48
N VAL A 30 -6.95 -0.74 16.76
CA VAL A 30 -6.43 -2.03 17.23
C VAL A 30 -5.61 -1.76 18.51
N PRO A 31 -5.83 -2.50 19.61
CA PRO A 31 -5.07 -2.32 20.83
C PRO A 31 -3.56 -2.45 20.57
N PRO A 32 -2.70 -1.64 21.21
CA PRO A 32 -1.25 -1.66 20.95
C PRO A 32 -0.58 -3.02 21.15
N ALA A 33 -1.06 -3.82 22.11
CA ALA A 33 -0.53 -5.17 22.38
C ALA A 33 -0.84 -6.15 21.24
N ASP A 34 -2.05 -6.09 20.68
CA ASP A 34 -2.45 -6.93 19.55
C ASP A 34 -1.71 -6.51 18.28
N ALA A 35 -1.49 -5.20 18.09
CA ALA A 35 -0.69 -4.67 17.00
C ALA A 35 0.78 -5.13 17.07
N ALA A 36 1.40 -5.11 18.26
CA ALA A 36 2.78 -5.58 18.43
C ALA A 36 2.92 -7.09 18.13
N LEU A 37 1.99 -7.92 18.64
CA LEU A 37 1.99 -9.35 18.36
C LEU A 37 1.79 -9.66 16.87
N ARG A 38 0.87 -8.93 16.22
CA ARG A 38 0.61 -9.07 14.78
C ARG A 38 1.82 -8.63 13.96
N PHE A 39 2.44 -7.51 14.30
CA PHE A 39 3.68 -7.04 13.70
C PHE A 39 4.81 -8.08 13.79
N ASP A 40 5.03 -8.65 14.98
CA ASP A 40 6.07 -9.67 15.19
C ASP A 40 5.79 -10.95 14.39
N ALA A 41 4.53 -11.37 14.30
CA ALA A 41 4.12 -12.51 13.50
C ALA A 41 4.38 -12.28 12.00
N LEU A 42 4.00 -11.11 11.47
CA LEU A 42 4.25 -10.72 10.08
C LEU A 42 5.74 -10.66 9.77
N THR A 43 6.52 -9.97 10.61
CA THR A 43 7.97 -9.84 10.42
C THR A 43 8.66 -11.19 10.43
N ARG A 44 8.24 -12.12 11.30
CA ARG A 44 8.78 -13.49 11.36
C ARG A 44 8.44 -14.28 10.10
N ALA A 45 7.20 -14.19 9.62
CA ALA A 45 6.77 -14.87 8.40
C ALA A 45 7.58 -14.40 7.18
N GLN A 46 7.83 -13.09 7.08
CA GLN A 46 8.60 -12.51 5.97
C GLN A 46 10.11 -12.79 6.07
N SER A 47 10.70 -12.71 7.27
CA SER A 47 12.15 -12.88 7.46
C SER A 47 12.61 -14.34 7.43
N GLY A 48 11.70 -15.29 7.71
CA GLY A 48 11.97 -16.73 7.67
C GLY A 48 11.75 -17.39 6.30
N ALA A 49 11.54 -16.59 5.26
CA ALA A 49 11.19 -17.05 3.92
C ALA A 49 12.32 -17.87 3.27
N GLY A 50 11.95 -18.92 2.52
CA GLY A 50 12.89 -19.79 1.80
C GLY A 50 13.54 -19.13 0.58
N ARG A 51 14.40 -19.88 -0.12
CA ARG A 51 15.16 -19.38 -1.29
C ARG A 51 14.26 -18.97 -2.46
N GLU A 52 13.05 -19.53 -2.53
CA GLU A 52 12.00 -19.20 -3.48
C GLU A 52 11.51 -17.74 -3.40
N TYR A 53 11.84 -17.03 -2.30
CA TYR A 53 11.59 -15.60 -2.14
C TYR A 53 12.83 -14.74 -2.41
N SER A 54 13.89 -15.28 -3.01
CA SER A 54 15.09 -14.49 -3.30
C SER A 54 14.86 -13.55 -4.48
N PHE A 55 15.39 -12.33 -4.38
CA PHE A 55 15.50 -11.43 -5.51
C PHE A 55 16.43 -12.01 -6.59
N ALA A 56 16.00 -11.95 -7.84
CA ALA A 56 16.87 -12.13 -8.99
C ALA A 56 17.90 -10.97 -9.07
N PRO A 57 19.03 -11.12 -9.81
CA PRO A 57 20.07 -10.10 -9.87
C PRO A 57 19.61 -8.70 -10.33
N ASP A 58 18.61 -8.67 -11.21
CA ASP A 58 17.96 -7.45 -11.70
C ASP A 58 16.91 -6.88 -10.73
N GLY A 59 16.74 -7.48 -9.54
CA GLY A 59 15.75 -7.09 -8.55
C GLY A 59 14.35 -7.61 -8.81
N ALA A 60 14.15 -8.48 -9.79
CA ALA A 60 12.86 -9.11 -10.02
C ALA A 60 12.56 -10.16 -8.94
N VAL A 61 11.28 -10.28 -8.59
CA VAL A 61 10.71 -11.36 -7.79
C VAL A 61 9.48 -11.90 -8.49
N LEU A 62 9.30 -13.21 -8.43
CA LEU A 62 8.05 -13.87 -8.77
C LEU A 62 7.48 -14.46 -7.50
N HIS A 63 6.34 -13.95 -7.03
CA HIS A 63 5.74 -14.41 -5.80
C HIS A 63 5.12 -15.80 -6.01
N PRO A 64 5.58 -16.86 -5.32
CA PRO A 64 5.24 -18.25 -5.65
C PRO A 64 3.75 -18.57 -5.61
N GLU A 65 3.02 -18.02 -4.64
CA GLU A 65 1.61 -18.35 -4.40
C GLU A 65 0.66 -17.63 -5.36
N SER A 66 0.99 -16.38 -5.71
CA SER A 66 0.15 -15.53 -6.54
C SER A 66 0.58 -15.51 -8.00
N GLY A 67 1.79 -16.00 -8.30
CA GLY A 67 2.40 -15.94 -9.63
C GLY A 67 2.61 -14.51 -10.13
N LEU A 68 2.64 -13.52 -9.24
CA LEU A 68 2.80 -12.11 -9.56
C LEU A 68 4.25 -11.69 -9.50
N ASP A 69 4.60 -10.82 -10.43
CA ASP A 69 5.92 -10.25 -10.56
C ASP A 69 6.00 -8.87 -9.89
N ALA A 70 7.16 -8.58 -9.31
CA ALA A 70 7.51 -7.22 -8.92
C ALA A 70 9.00 -7.05 -9.16
N GLN A 71 9.46 -5.81 -9.28
CA GLN A 71 10.90 -5.54 -9.44
C GLN A 71 11.31 -4.33 -8.62
N VAL A 72 12.37 -4.45 -7.84
CA VAL A 72 13.05 -3.30 -7.25
C VAL A 72 14.19 -2.90 -8.19
N ASP A 73 13.98 -1.85 -8.97
CA ASP A 73 14.94 -1.40 -9.99
C ASP A 73 16.15 -0.68 -9.39
N ASP A 74 17.18 -0.42 -10.21
CA ASP A 74 18.44 0.17 -9.73
C ASP A 74 18.29 1.61 -9.23
N GLU A 75 17.20 2.29 -9.59
CA GLU A 75 16.82 3.59 -9.03
C GLU A 75 15.99 3.46 -7.72
N GLY A 76 15.89 2.26 -7.16
CA GLY A 76 15.20 1.98 -5.92
C GLY A 76 13.69 2.20 -5.98
N ARG A 77 13.09 2.09 -7.17
CA ARG A 77 11.63 2.09 -7.33
C ARG A 77 11.12 0.67 -7.33
N LEU A 78 9.94 0.48 -6.76
CA LEU A 78 9.20 -0.76 -6.83
C LEU A 78 8.28 -0.74 -8.05
N ARG A 79 8.58 -1.57 -9.05
CA ARG A 79 7.73 -1.81 -10.22
C ARG A 79 6.68 -2.86 -9.88
N LEU A 80 5.42 -2.52 -10.14
CA LEU A 80 4.23 -3.33 -9.86
C LEU A 80 3.27 -3.17 -11.04
N GLY A 81 3.00 -4.27 -11.75
CA GLY A 81 2.13 -4.26 -12.92
C GLY A 81 2.65 -3.29 -13.98
N ALA A 82 1.78 -2.40 -14.47
CA ALA A 82 2.14 -1.39 -15.45
C ALA A 82 2.79 -0.11 -14.87
N GLY A 83 3.04 -0.05 -13.55
CA GLY A 83 3.49 1.18 -12.90
C GLY A 83 4.58 1.00 -11.85
N THR A 84 4.89 2.09 -11.17
CA THR A 84 5.96 2.16 -10.18
C THR A 84 5.52 2.88 -8.92
N MET A 85 6.11 2.50 -7.79
CA MET A 85 6.02 3.19 -6.51
C MET A 85 7.41 3.57 -6.02
N GLU A 86 7.60 4.79 -5.51
CA GLU A 86 8.87 5.28 -4.99
C GLU A 86 8.68 6.21 -3.79
N LEU A 87 9.59 6.23 -2.82
CA LEU A 87 9.60 7.26 -1.78
C LEU A 87 10.00 8.60 -2.41
N GLU A 88 9.03 9.51 -2.57
CA GLU A 88 9.20 10.84 -3.15
C GLU A 88 9.83 11.80 -2.13
N SER A 89 9.25 11.85 -0.93
CA SER A 89 9.67 12.76 0.13
C SER A 89 9.28 12.23 1.52
N TRP A 90 9.91 12.79 2.54
CA TRP A 90 9.58 12.54 3.94
C TRP A 90 9.87 13.76 4.81
N GLY A 91 9.21 13.87 5.96
CA GLY A 91 9.48 14.92 6.94
C GLY A 91 8.22 15.41 7.63
N ARG A 92 8.28 16.63 8.17
CA ARG A 92 7.14 17.31 8.78
C ARG A 92 6.64 18.44 7.86
N PRO A 93 5.40 18.92 8.05
CA PRO A 93 4.86 20.06 7.30
C PRO A 93 5.82 21.25 7.23
N GLY A 94 6.22 21.63 6.01
CA GLY A 94 7.12 22.77 5.75
C GLY A 94 8.61 22.46 5.92
N SER A 95 8.99 21.20 6.13
CA SER A 95 10.39 20.74 6.24
C SER A 95 10.57 19.37 5.56
N GLU A 96 9.75 19.08 4.55
CA GLU A 96 9.83 17.86 3.76
C GLU A 96 11.11 17.83 2.93
N THR A 97 11.77 16.67 2.92
CA THR A 97 13.01 16.42 2.20
C THR A 97 12.80 15.29 1.20
N ALA A 98 13.31 15.46 -0.02
CA ALA A 98 13.32 14.39 -1.01
C ALA A 98 14.26 13.25 -0.55
N ALA A 99 13.88 12.00 -0.82
CA ALA A 99 14.69 10.84 -0.45
C ALA A 99 15.03 9.99 -1.69
N PRO A 100 15.78 10.51 -2.67
CA PRO A 100 16.15 9.74 -3.85
C PRO A 100 17.01 8.54 -3.46
N ALA A 101 16.86 7.43 -4.18
CA ALA A 101 17.77 6.30 -4.04
C ALA A 101 19.18 6.69 -4.51
N ARG A 102 20.19 6.24 -3.78
CA ARG A 102 21.61 6.42 -4.11
C ARG A 102 22.24 5.12 -4.58
N ARG A 103 21.83 4.01 -3.97
CA ARG A 103 22.32 2.66 -4.28
C ARG A 103 21.29 1.63 -3.87
N ARG A 104 21.21 0.55 -4.64
CA ARG A 104 20.48 -0.67 -4.32
C ARG A 104 21.46 -1.81 -4.08
N ASP A 105 21.25 -2.55 -3.00
CA ASP A 105 22.01 -3.76 -2.67
C ASP A 105 21.04 -4.94 -2.49
N LEU A 106 21.31 -6.08 -3.15
CA LEU A 106 20.49 -7.29 -3.02
C LEU A 106 21.15 -8.35 -2.15
N ARG A 107 20.39 -8.96 -1.24
CA ARG A 107 20.83 -10.04 -0.35
C ARG A 107 19.71 -11.04 -0.10
N GLY A 108 19.69 -12.15 -0.85
CA GLY A 108 18.66 -13.19 -0.70
C GLY A 108 17.29 -12.61 -0.99
N ASN A 109 16.39 -12.67 -0.01
CA ASN A 109 15.03 -12.13 -0.10
C ASN A 109 14.92 -10.64 0.28
N ARG A 110 16.04 -9.92 0.38
CA ARG A 110 16.08 -8.49 0.74
C ARG A 110 16.69 -7.65 -0.36
N ALA A 111 16.06 -6.52 -0.66
CA ALA A 111 16.64 -5.40 -1.40
C ALA A 111 16.80 -4.20 -0.46
N GLU A 112 18.01 -3.71 -0.25
CA GLU A 112 18.31 -2.54 0.57
C GLU A 112 18.52 -1.32 -0.33
N ILE A 113 17.87 -0.22 0.00
CA ILE A 113 17.96 1.05 -0.72
C ILE A 113 18.59 2.10 0.20
N ASP A 114 19.79 2.54 -0.16
CA ASP A 114 20.46 3.66 0.48
C ASP A 114 19.84 4.98 0.00
N ARG A 115 19.09 5.65 0.87
CA ARG A 115 18.53 7.00 0.61
C ARG A 115 19.23 8.09 1.43
N GLY A 116 20.36 7.77 2.06
CA GLY A 116 21.11 8.68 2.93
C GLY A 116 20.44 8.91 4.28
N ALA A 117 19.49 9.84 4.35
CA ALA A 117 18.90 10.30 5.61
C ALA A 117 17.84 9.33 6.18
N ILE A 118 17.31 8.46 5.34
CA ILE A 118 16.38 7.39 5.69
C ILE A 118 16.94 6.09 5.09
N ARG A 119 16.76 4.96 5.78
CA ARG A 119 17.06 3.65 5.20
C ARG A 119 15.77 3.01 4.74
N GLU A 120 15.78 2.41 3.56
CA GLU A 120 14.64 1.64 3.06
C GLU A 120 15.10 0.23 2.70
N SER A 121 14.22 -0.75 2.88
CA SER A 121 14.42 -2.07 2.31
C SER A 121 13.11 -2.72 1.91
N PHE A 122 13.16 -3.61 0.93
CA PHE A 122 12.08 -4.52 0.58
C PHE A 122 12.47 -5.94 1.00
N ILE A 123 11.54 -6.63 1.65
CA ILE A 123 11.70 -8.03 2.06
C ILE A 123 10.60 -8.82 1.34
N HIS A 124 11.01 -9.74 0.47
CA HIS A 124 10.10 -10.67 -0.18
C HIS A 124 9.86 -11.87 0.72
N GLY A 125 8.60 -12.21 0.92
CA GLY A 125 8.22 -13.37 1.70
C GLY A 125 6.80 -13.83 1.37
N PRO A 126 6.25 -14.80 2.13
CA PRO A 126 4.97 -15.45 1.84
C PRO A 126 3.78 -14.49 1.77
N LEU A 127 3.86 -13.33 2.43
CA LEU A 127 2.74 -12.38 2.47
C LEU A 127 2.85 -11.26 1.43
N GLY A 128 3.88 -11.31 0.57
CA GLY A 128 4.18 -10.29 -0.43
C GLY A 128 5.50 -9.59 -0.14
N LEU A 129 5.54 -8.27 -0.37
CA LEU A 129 6.72 -7.44 -0.12
C LEU A 129 6.49 -6.60 1.13
N GLN A 130 7.28 -6.80 2.19
CA GLN A 130 7.34 -5.86 3.29
C GLN A 130 8.32 -4.74 2.92
N GLN A 131 7.85 -3.50 2.95
CA GLN A 131 8.68 -2.33 2.72
C GLN A 131 8.98 -1.69 4.07
N THR A 132 10.23 -1.77 4.52
CA THR A 132 10.67 -1.21 5.80
C THR A 132 11.36 0.12 5.57
N PHE A 133 10.97 1.15 6.29
CA PHE A 133 11.73 2.38 6.46
C PHE A 133 12.28 2.49 7.87
N GLU A 134 13.55 2.87 7.99
CA GLU A 134 14.14 3.27 9.26
C GLU A 134 14.43 4.77 9.23
N ILE A 135 13.79 5.51 10.14
CA ILE A 135 14.03 6.93 10.37
C ILE A 135 15.03 7.04 11.53
N PRO A 136 16.30 7.39 11.27
CA PRO A 136 17.35 7.32 12.30
C PRO A 136 17.19 8.38 13.39
N GLU A 137 16.69 9.57 13.02
CA GLU A 137 16.61 10.74 13.89
C GLU A 137 15.30 11.49 13.69
N ARG A 138 14.92 12.28 14.70
CA ARG A 138 13.70 13.09 14.63
C ARG A 138 13.86 14.18 13.56
N PRO A 139 12.98 14.26 12.55
CA PRO A 139 13.03 15.34 11.59
C PRO A 139 12.61 16.67 12.26
N ASP A 140 13.21 17.76 11.78
CA ASP A 140 12.89 19.12 12.19
C ASP A 140 11.41 19.46 11.97
N GLY A 141 10.92 20.47 12.71
CA GLY A 141 9.57 20.99 12.60
C GLY A 141 8.58 20.41 13.62
N SER A 142 7.28 20.59 13.35
CA SER A 142 6.17 20.17 14.22
C SER A 142 5.05 19.49 13.42
N GLY A 143 4.15 18.77 14.09
CA GLY A 143 3.09 17.99 13.44
C GLY A 143 3.52 16.56 13.15
N GLU A 144 2.71 15.76 12.46
CA GLU A 144 3.06 14.36 12.17
C GLU A 144 4.22 14.24 11.16
N ILE A 145 4.95 13.12 11.22
CA ILE A 145 5.88 12.76 10.17
C ILE A 145 5.08 12.16 9.02
N THR A 146 5.35 12.58 7.79
CA THR A 146 4.75 12.02 6.59
C THR A 146 5.82 11.42 5.72
N LEU A 147 5.63 10.17 5.27
CA LEU A 147 6.35 9.58 4.14
C LEU A 147 5.41 9.63 2.93
N VAL A 148 5.86 10.18 1.81
CA VAL A 148 5.08 10.29 0.58
C VAL A 148 5.62 9.30 -0.43
N LEU A 149 4.81 8.30 -0.76
CA LEU A 149 5.09 7.34 -1.82
C LEU A 149 4.43 7.85 -3.10
N ALA A 150 5.22 8.22 -4.10
CA ALA A 150 4.72 8.60 -5.42
C ALA A 150 4.43 7.35 -6.26
N LEU A 151 3.37 7.44 -7.05
CA LEU A 151 2.90 6.41 -7.97
C LEU A 151 2.98 6.93 -9.40
N ARG A 152 3.51 6.13 -10.32
CA ARG A 152 3.47 6.39 -11.76
C ARG A 152 2.79 5.23 -12.46
N GLY A 153 1.77 5.51 -13.27
CA GLY A 153 0.97 4.46 -13.90
C GLY A 153 0.04 3.69 -12.94
N LEU A 154 0.00 4.06 -11.66
CA LEU A 154 -0.91 3.52 -10.64
C LEU A 154 -1.73 4.63 -10.01
N LYS A 155 -2.93 4.27 -9.53
CA LYS A 155 -3.79 5.10 -8.70
C LYS A 155 -4.05 4.40 -7.37
N SER A 156 -4.06 5.19 -6.31
CA SER A 156 -4.39 4.78 -4.95
C SER A 156 -5.84 5.12 -4.62
N ARG A 157 -6.47 4.25 -3.84
CA ARG A 157 -7.78 4.48 -3.22
C ARG A 157 -7.85 3.76 -1.88
N SER A 158 -8.76 4.17 -1.02
CA SER A 158 -9.01 3.46 0.24
C SER A 158 -9.46 2.03 -0.04
N GLY A 159 -8.90 1.09 0.72
CA GLY A 159 -9.34 -0.28 0.82
C GLY A 159 -10.01 -0.56 2.17
N GLU A 160 -10.25 -1.83 2.44
CA GLU A 160 -10.77 -2.30 3.73
C GLU A 160 -9.66 -2.32 4.79
N ASN A 161 -10.02 -2.36 6.07
CA ASN A 161 -9.08 -2.55 7.19
C ASN A 161 -7.89 -1.57 7.18
N SER A 162 -8.15 -0.29 6.91
CA SER A 162 -7.13 0.78 6.86
C SER A 162 -6.02 0.55 5.82
N SER A 163 -6.34 -0.17 4.74
CA SER A 163 -5.44 -0.40 3.61
C SER A 163 -5.64 0.61 2.48
N VAL A 164 -4.70 0.62 1.54
CA VAL A 164 -4.76 1.34 0.28
C VAL A 164 -4.63 0.37 -0.88
N VAL A 165 -5.59 0.40 -1.80
CA VAL A 165 -5.55 -0.39 -3.03
C VAL A 165 -4.84 0.40 -4.13
N LEU A 166 -3.86 -0.23 -4.77
CA LEU A 166 -3.15 0.26 -5.94
C LEU A 166 -3.73 -0.38 -7.20
N SER A 167 -4.16 0.45 -8.15
CA SER A 167 -4.77 0.00 -9.41
C SER A 167 -4.03 0.61 -10.61
N ASP A 168 -3.86 -0.17 -11.67
CA ASP A 168 -3.50 0.36 -13.00
C ASP A 168 -4.74 0.45 -13.89
N ALA A 169 -4.55 0.58 -15.21
CA ALA A 169 -5.63 0.66 -16.17
C ALA A 169 -6.50 -0.62 -16.25
N ASP A 170 -5.94 -1.78 -15.89
CA ASP A 170 -6.63 -3.07 -15.95
C ASP A 170 -7.34 -3.42 -14.62
N GLY A 171 -7.12 -2.61 -13.58
CA GLY A 171 -7.79 -2.74 -12.28
C GLY A 171 -6.82 -2.90 -11.10
N PRO A 172 -7.32 -3.38 -9.95
CA PRO A 172 -6.51 -3.57 -8.74
C PRO A 172 -5.34 -4.54 -8.98
N TYR A 173 -4.15 -4.15 -8.51
CA TYR A 173 -2.92 -4.95 -8.64
C TYR A 173 -2.29 -5.30 -7.30
N ALA A 174 -2.25 -4.34 -6.39
CA ALA A 174 -1.65 -4.52 -5.07
C ALA A 174 -2.46 -3.81 -3.98
N GLN A 175 -2.21 -4.19 -2.75
CA GLN A 175 -2.73 -3.55 -1.55
C GLN A 175 -1.57 -3.22 -0.62
N VAL A 176 -1.49 -1.96 -0.19
CA VAL A 176 -0.62 -1.50 0.88
C VAL A 176 -1.44 -1.54 2.17
N GLY A 177 -0.99 -2.27 3.16
CA GLY A 177 -1.73 -2.47 4.41
C GLY A 177 -0.80 -2.90 5.53
N GLU A 178 -1.38 -3.38 6.63
CA GLU A 178 -0.64 -3.90 7.80
C GLU A 178 0.53 -2.98 8.19
N THR A 179 0.28 -1.66 8.18
CA THR A 179 1.32 -0.66 8.40
C THR A 179 1.50 -0.43 9.89
N TYR A 180 2.67 -0.81 10.37
CA TYR A 180 3.04 -0.68 11.76
C TYR A 180 4.24 0.26 11.90
N VAL A 181 4.23 1.03 12.98
CA VAL A 181 5.37 1.87 13.36
C VAL A 181 5.77 1.55 14.78
N ARG A 182 7.06 1.28 15.00
CA ARG A 182 7.63 1.07 16.33
C ARG A 182 8.82 1.96 16.59
N ASP A 183 8.96 2.39 17.83
CA ASP A 183 10.13 3.12 18.31
C ASP A 183 11.26 2.16 18.75
N ARG A 184 12.42 2.69 19.11
CA ARG A 184 13.60 1.89 19.52
C ARG A 184 13.35 0.99 20.74
N HIS A 185 12.36 1.31 21.56
CA HIS A 185 11.99 0.53 22.74
C HIS A 185 10.88 -0.49 22.43
N GLY A 186 10.48 -0.61 21.16
CA GLY A 186 9.41 -1.50 20.72
C GLY A 186 8.00 -0.95 20.97
N ARG A 187 7.85 0.33 21.33
CA ARG A 187 6.54 0.93 21.53
C ARG A 187 5.88 1.19 20.18
N MET A 188 4.66 0.66 20.01
CA MET A 188 3.84 0.94 18.83
C MET A 188 3.38 2.40 18.81
N LEU A 189 3.51 3.04 17.65
CA LEU A 189 3.11 4.43 17.41
C LEU A 189 1.87 4.45 16.49
N PRO A 190 0.95 5.42 16.66
CA PRO A 190 -0.15 5.60 15.72
C PRO A 190 0.37 5.95 14.33
N ALA A 191 -0.18 5.27 13.31
CA ALA A 191 0.11 5.56 11.92
C ALA A 191 -1.13 5.35 11.04
N GLU A 192 -1.20 6.11 9.94
CA GLU A 192 -2.32 6.08 8.99
C GLU A 192 -1.80 6.02 7.55
N LEU A 193 -2.41 5.16 6.73
CA LEU A 193 -2.28 5.21 5.28
C LEU A 193 -3.36 6.12 4.68
N ALA A 194 -2.93 7.17 3.97
CA ALA A 194 -3.82 8.12 3.32
C ALA A 194 -3.57 8.13 1.79
N PRO A 195 -4.48 7.56 0.98
CA PRO A 195 -4.39 7.59 -0.48
C PRO A 195 -4.69 9.00 -1.02
N ASP A 196 -4.02 9.38 -2.10
CA ASP A 196 -4.21 10.66 -2.79
C ASP A 196 -3.87 10.52 -4.28
N GLY A 197 -4.75 9.84 -5.02
CA GLY A 197 -4.59 9.65 -6.46
C GLY A 197 -3.27 8.96 -6.80
N GLU A 198 -2.28 9.72 -7.26
CA GLU A 198 -0.94 9.24 -7.61
C GLU A 198 0.03 9.21 -6.43
N ARG A 199 -0.46 9.29 -5.19
CA ARG A 199 0.36 9.21 -3.98
C ARG A 199 -0.27 8.35 -2.90
N VAL A 200 0.56 7.72 -2.09
CA VAL A 200 0.17 7.16 -0.79
C VAL A 200 0.97 7.87 0.29
N ARG A 201 0.31 8.42 1.30
CA ARG A 201 0.97 9.02 2.46
C ARG A 201 0.91 8.08 3.64
N ILE A 202 2.04 7.90 4.31
CA ILE A 202 2.12 7.26 5.62
C ILE A 202 2.30 8.38 6.64
N ARG A 203 1.29 8.63 7.46
CA ARG A 203 1.35 9.63 8.55
C ARG A 203 1.67 8.94 9.85
N ILE A 204 2.55 9.54 10.65
CA ILE A 204 3.07 8.96 11.88
C ILE A 204 3.03 9.99 12.99
N ASP A 205 2.38 9.62 14.09
CA ASP A 205 2.41 10.38 15.33
C ASP A 205 3.59 9.91 16.21
N ASP A 206 4.70 10.63 16.15
CA ASP A 206 5.93 10.30 16.88
C ASP A 206 6.03 10.94 18.28
N ARG A 207 4.91 11.39 18.87
CA ARG A 207 4.93 12.05 20.18
C ARG A 207 5.52 11.12 21.25
N GLY A 208 6.57 11.64 21.90
CA GLY A 208 7.34 10.92 22.92
C GLY A 208 8.12 9.71 22.40
N ALA A 209 8.24 9.52 21.08
CA ALA A 209 8.93 8.37 20.50
C ALA A 209 10.45 8.49 20.66
N ALA A 210 11.08 7.34 20.85
CA ALA A 210 12.53 7.21 20.92
C ALA A 210 13.07 6.62 19.62
N TYR A 211 14.03 7.30 18.99
CA TYR A 211 14.57 6.94 17.68
C TYR A 211 15.68 5.87 17.76
N PRO A 212 15.89 5.06 16.69
CA PRO A 212 15.23 5.12 15.38
C PRO A 212 13.76 4.64 15.40
N LEU A 213 12.98 5.10 14.42
CA LEU A 213 11.64 4.55 14.15
C LEU A 213 11.73 3.54 13.01
N GLN A 214 11.01 2.43 13.14
CA GLN A 214 10.79 1.47 12.05
C GLN A 214 9.34 1.54 11.58
N VAL A 215 9.16 1.68 10.28
CA VAL A 215 7.87 1.82 9.59
C VAL A 215 7.78 0.69 8.58
N ASP A 216 6.77 -0.16 8.69
CA ASP A 216 6.74 -1.44 7.97
C ASP A 216 5.38 -1.67 7.29
N PRO A 217 5.04 -0.95 6.21
CA PRO A 217 3.93 -1.33 5.34
C PRO A 217 4.18 -2.69 4.66
N LEU A 218 3.12 -3.50 4.60
CA LEU A 218 3.06 -4.70 3.76
C LEU A 218 2.40 -4.38 2.43
N ILE A 219 3.02 -4.83 1.34
CA ILE A 219 2.51 -4.75 -0.01
C ILE A 219 2.09 -6.17 -0.43
N ALA A 220 0.81 -6.45 -0.30
CA ALA A 220 0.20 -7.69 -0.76
C ALA A 220 -0.13 -7.56 -2.25
N LEU A 221 0.23 -8.57 -3.04
CA LEU A 221 0.04 -8.58 -4.48
C LEU A 221 -1.18 -9.46 -4.84
N PHE A 222 -2.13 -8.98 -5.66
CA PHE A 222 -3.37 -9.71 -5.99
C PHE A 222 -3.21 -10.74 -7.12
N GLY A 223 -3.29 -12.05 -6.82
CA GLY A 223 -2.88 -13.14 -7.73
C GLY A 223 -3.75 -13.43 -8.96
N TRP A 224 -4.91 -12.78 -9.11
CA TRP A 224 -5.94 -13.22 -10.06
C TRP A 224 -5.74 -12.73 -11.51
N ARG A 225 -4.84 -11.77 -11.79
CA ARG A 225 -4.67 -11.20 -13.15
C ARG A 225 -4.15 -12.20 -14.20
N ARG A 226 -3.53 -13.31 -13.81
CA ARG A 226 -3.11 -14.37 -14.77
C ARG A 226 -4.26 -15.31 -15.17
N VAL A 227 -5.29 -15.45 -14.35
CA VAL A 227 -6.45 -16.31 -14.69
C VAL A 227 -7.25 -15.72 -15.87
N ALA A 228 -7.18 -14.40 -16.07
CA ALA A 228 -7.79 -13.72 -17.21
C ALA A 228 -7.06 -13.96 -18.55
N THR A 229 -5.86 -14.54 -18.55
CA THR A 229 -5.08 -14.86 -19.77
C THR A 229 -5.00 -16.37 -20.01
N LEU A 230 -6.10 -17.10 -19.81
CA LEU A 230 -6.28 -18.38 -20.48
C LEU A 230 -6.79 -18.10 -21.90
N THR A 231 -6.00 -18.42 -22.91
CA THR A 231 -6.41 -18.34 -24.31
C THR A 231 -7.71 -19.14 -24.49
N PRO A 232 -8.78 -18.57 -25.08
CA PRO A 232 -9.96 -19.35 -25.44
C PRO A 232 -9.52 -20.46 -26.40
N GLY A 233 -9.55 -21.72 -25.95
CA GLY A 233 -9.18 -22.88 -26.77
C GLY A 233 -8.17 -23.86 -26.17
N LEU A 234 -7.62 -23.61 -24.99
CA LEU A 234 -6.99 -24.69 -24.21
C LEU A 234 -8.12 -25.58 -23.66
N THR A 235 -8.31 -26.74 -24.29
CA THR A 235 -9.05 -27.83 -23.67
C THR A 235 -8.25 -28.25 -22.44
N ALA A 236 -8.70 -27.82 -21.27
CA ALA A 236 -8.15 -28.29 -20.01
C ALA A 236 -8.23 -29.82 -20.01
N ALA A 237 -7.06 -30.47 -19.95
CA ALA A 237 -7.00 -31.88 -19.63
C ALA A 237 -7.76 -32.07 -18.31
N THR A 238 -8.69 -33.00 -18.30
CA THR A 238 -9.74 -33.26 -17.30
C THR A 238 -9.22 -33.78 -15.96
N GLU A 239 -8.17 -33.18 -15.40
CA GLU A 239 -7.59 -33.55 -14.10
C GLU A 239 -7.33 -32.34 -13.18
N LEU A 240 -8.16 -31.30 -13.25
CA LEU A 240 -8.22 -30.31 -12.18
C LEU A 240 -9.40 -30.63 -11.26
N GLY A 241 -9.08 -31.12 -10.06
CA GLY A 241 -10.04 -31.28 -8.98
C GLY A 241 -10.64 -29.93 -8.57
N THR A 242 -11.86 -29.95 -8.05
CA THR A 242 -12.53 -28.76 -7.53
C THR A 242 -11.82 -28.28 -6.27
N SER A 243 -10.90 -27.32 -6.40
CA SER A 243 -10.38 -26.56 -5.25
C SER A 243 -11.15 -25.24 -5.17
N VAL A 244 -11.84 -25.05 -4.06
CA VAL A 244 -12.49 -23.78 -3.71
C VAL A 244 -11.58 -23.09 -2.70
N ASP A 245 -11.00 -21.95 -3.09
CA ASP A 245 -10.43 -21.01 -2.11
C ASP A 245 -11.52 -20.01 -1.71
N LEU A 246 -11.76 -19.87 -0.41
CA LEU A 246 -12.74 -18.98 0.17
C LEU A 246 -11.99 -17.98 1.04
N ASN A 247 -11.61 -16.85 0.44
CA ASN A 247 -11.17 -15.69 1.21
C ASN A 247 -12.17 -14.54 1.03
N GLY A 248 -13.33 -14.67 1.70
CA GLY A 248 -14.26 -13.60 2.11
C GLY A 248 -14.88 -12.67 1.06
N VAL A 249 -14.34 -12.57 -0.14
CA VAL A 249 -14.71 -11.58 -1.16
C VAL A 249 -14.93 -12.23 -2.53
N PHE A 250 -14.30 -13.37 -2.86
CA PHE A 250 -14.53 -14.07 -4.13
C PHE A 250 -14.39 -15.59 -4.02
N ALA A 251 -15.05 -16.31 -4.93
CA ALA A 251 -14.82 -17.72 -5.23
C ALA A 251 -14.27 -17.85 -6.65
N ALA A 252 -13.18 -18.59 -6.83
CA ALA A 252 -12.74 -19.04 -8.14
C ALA A 252 -13.32 -20.44 -8.40
N VAL A 253 -13.99 -20.62 -9.54
CA VAL A 253 -14.48 -21.94 -9.99
C VAL A 253 -13.67 -22.33 -11.22
N GLY A 254 -12.79 -23.30 -11.06
CA GLY A 254 -12.20 -24.02 -12.19
C GLY A 254 -13.19 -25.07 -12.69
N ALA A 255 -13.41 -25.12 -14.00
CA ALA A 255 -14.12 -26.21 -14.68
C ALA A 255 -13.13 -27.00 -15.53
#